data_AF-A0A350G3D4-F1
#
_entry.id   AF-A0A350G3D4-F1
#
_cell.length_a   1.000
_cell.length_b   1.000
_cell.length_c   1.000
_cell.angle_alpha   90.00
_cell.angle_beta   90.00
_cell.angle_gamma   90.00
#
_symmetry.space_group_name_H-M   'P 1'
#
loop_
_entity.id
_entity.type
_entity.pdbx_description
1 polymer ?
#
loop_
_entity_poly.entity_id
_entity_poly.type
_entity_poly.pdbx_seq_one_letter_code
_entity_poly.pdbx_strand_id
1 'polypeptide(L)'
;MTTLQLDPDAFAESTIPQIITASNVDLRLTQPPKRFFRHGWQSWTLTTWLDPSDPPLPIRAPEFRAKDEDPVYAFHKNHVSAWVGAVELGEDDIILLGSLGLGGRVELDGTTLKGFYEVVQTGNLSNEWFAARGNEDDVFAKYISFLESKFGKTRFEKPPRVWCSWYSLLKWINEPALAKALHGLKDLPFDVFQVDDGWQDNSGHWEPNSKFSSGMSAFA
;
A
#
# COMPACT_ATOMS: atom_id res chain seq x y z
N MET A 1 -16.83 15.59 16.02
CA MET A 1 -16.68 15.13 14.62
C MET A 1 -18.03 14.58 14.19
N THR A 2 -18.51 14.96 13.00
CA THR A 2 -19.75 14.43 12.43
C THR A 2 -19.43 13.12 11.73
N THR A 3 -20.05 12.02 12.15
CA THR A 3 -19.95 10.72 11.48
C THR A 3 -21.10 10.59 10.51
N LEU A 4 -20.81 10.36 9.23
CA LEU A 4 -21.83 10.09 8.23
C LEU A 4 -22.17 8.59 8.25
N GLN A 5 -23.45 8.26 8.44
CA GLN A 5 -23.96 6.89 8.38
C GLN A 5 -24.51 6.65 6.97
N LEU A 6 -24.05 5.58 6.31
CA LEU A 6 -24.46 5.24 4.96
C LEU A 6 -24.95 3.80 4.89
N ASP A 7 -25.96 3.60 4.04
CA ASP A 7 -26.50 2.30 3.67
C ASP A 7 -25.80 1.80 2.39
N PRO A 8 -25.10 0.66 2.41
CA PRO A 8 -24.41 0.15 1.25
C PRO A 8 -25.32 -0.33 0.12
N ASP A 9 -26.61 -0.59 0.39
CA ASP A 9 -27.58 -0.90 -0.66
C ASP A 9 -27.82 0.31 -1.57
N ALA A 10 -27.59 1.54 -1.07
CA ALA A 10 -27.66 2.76 -1.87
C ALA A 10 -26.60 2.83 -2.99
N PHE A 11 -25.56 1.99 -2.95
CA PHE A 11 -24.53 1.90 -3.99
C PHE A 11 -24.89 0.91 -5.11
N ALA A 12 -25.77 -0.07 -4.86
CA ALA A 12 -26.08 -1.15 -5.81
C ALA A 12 -26.84 -0.65 -7.05
N GLU A 13 -27.65 0.40 -6.89
CA GLU A 13 -28.48 0.98 -7.96
C GLU A 13 -27.88 2.26 -8.56
N SER A 14 -26.71 2.69 -8.06
CA SER A 14 -26.11 3.98 -8.39
C SER A 14 -25.14 3.86 -9.57
N THR A 15 -25.46 4.50 -10.69
CA THR A 15 -24.48 4.77 -11.76
C THR A 15 -23.46 5.84 -11.38
N ILE A 16 -23.60 6.45 -10.20
CA ILE A 16 -22.78 7.58 -9.74
C ILE A 16 -21.78 7.10 -8.68
N PRO A 17 -20.46 7.29 -8.90
CA PRO A 17 -19.45 7.14 -7.86
C PRO A 17 -19.78 8.02 -6.65
N GLN A 18 -19.89 7.43 -5.46
CA GLN A 18 -20.17 8.22 -4.26
C GLN A 18 -18.87 8.71 -3.64
N ILE A 19 -18.50 9.94 -4.02
CA ILE A 19 -17.49 10.71 -3.30
C ILE A 19 -18.15 11.30 -2.06
N ILE A 20 -17.62 10.94 -0.89
CA ILE A 20 -18.16 11.31 0.41
C ILE A 20 -17.15 12.21 1.11
N THR A 21 -17.54 13.44 1.42
CA THR A 21 -16.67 14.37 2.16
C THR A 21 -16.99 14.32 3.65
N ALA A 22 -16.17 13.60 4.42
CA ALA A 22 -16.31 13.49 5.88
C ALA A 22 -14.99 13.05 6.55
N SER A 23 -14.73 13.56 7.76
CA SER A 23 -13.61 13.07 8.58
C SER A 23 -13.79 11.64 9.08
N ASN A 24 -15.04 11.21 9.25
CA ASN A 24 -15.42 9.84 9.64
C ASN A 24 -16.65 9.39 8.85
N VAL A 25 -16.66 8.14 8.40
CA VAL A 25 -17.74 7.49 7.66
C VAL A 25 -17.99 6.12 8.27
N ASP A 26 -19.24 5.80 8.56
CA ASP A 26 -19.66 4.46 8.95
C ASP A 26 -20.56 3.88 7.85
N LEU A 27 -20.09 2.83 7.17
CA LEU A 27 -20.91 2.02 6.27
C LEU A 27 -21.46 0.82 7.04
N ARG A 28 -22.78 0.75 7.23
CA ARG A 28 -23.42 -0.35 7.96
C ARG A 28 -23.82 -1.47 7.01
N LEU A 29 -23.15 -2.60 7.10
CA LEU A 29 -23.45 -3.79 6.31
C LEU A 29 -24.77 -4.41 6.77
N THR A 30 -25.53 -4.94 5.81
CA THR A 30 -26.80 -5.65 6.05
C THR A 30 -26.62 -7.02 6.70
N GLN A 31 -25.42 -7.58 6.59
CA GLN A 31 -25.03 -8.86 7.16
C GLN A 31 -23.53 -8.88 7.50
N PRO A 32 -23.07 -9.84 8.34
CA PRO A 32 -21.64 -10.08 8.51
C PRO A 32 -20.96 -10.41 7.18
N PRO A 33 -19.80 -9.79 6.88
CA PRO A 33 -19.07 -10.09 5.66
C PRO A 33 -18.45 -11.50 5.71
N LYS A 34 -18.32 -12.13 4.55
CA LYS A 34 -17.64 -13.43 4.41
C LYS A 34 -16.12 -13.27 4.43
N ARG A 35 -15.61 -12.21 3.78
CA ARG A 35 -14.18 -11.87 3.74
C ARG A 35 -13.99 -10.37 3.90
N PHE A 36 -12.85 -9.99 4.47
CA PHE A 36 -12.39 -8.60 4.59
C PHE A 36 -11.07 -8.43 3.85
N PHE A 37 -11.02 -7.51 2.88
CA PHE A 37 -9.77 -7.10 2.25
C PHE A 37 -9.06 -6.12 3.17
N ARG A 38 -7.99 -6.62 3.81
CA ARG A 38 -7.09 -5.81 4.61
C ARG A 38 -5.97 -5.29 3.72
N HIS A 39 -5.76 -3.98 3.69
CA HIS A 39 -4.65 -3.33 2.99
C HIS A 39 -3.59 -2.83 3.97
N GLY A 40 -2.36 -3.30 3.79
CA GLY A 40 -1.22 -2.96 4.64
C GLY A 40 -0.73 -1.53 4.46
N TRP A 41 -0.04 -1.00 5.47
CA TRP A 41 0.43 0.40 5.44
C TRP A 41 1.61 0.66 4.51
N GLN A 42 2.54 -0.29 4.35
CA GLN A 42 3.70 -0.14 3.48
C GLN A 42 4.02 -1.42 2.73
N SER A 43 5.01 -1.36 1.83
CA SER A 43 5.36 -2.40 0.85
C SER A 43 5.50 -3.83 1.39
N TRP A 44 5.86 -4.01 2.66
CA TRP A 44 6.04 -5.32 3.29
C TRP A 44 4.90 -5.72 4.23
N THR A 45 3.95 -4.81 4.49
CA THR A 45 2.77 -5.11 5.32
C THR A 45 1.80 -5.99 4.55
N LEU A 46 1.19 -6.95 5.26
CA LEU A 46 0.22 -7.88 4.69
C LEU A 46 -0.93 -7.15 3.99
N THR A 47 -1.21 -7.55 2.75
CA THR A 47 -2.40 -7.15 1.99
C THR A 47 -3.08 -8.39 1.44
N THR A 48 -4.29 -8.71 1.92
CA THR A 48 -5.01 -9.92 1.52
C THR A 48 -6.48 -9.86 1.97
N TRP A 49 -7.30 -10.69 1.34
CA TRP A 49 -8.59 -11.10 1.89
C TRP A 49 -8.38 -12.01 3.12
N LEU A 50 -9.09 -11.72 4.20
CA LEU A 50 -9.05 -12.43 5.49
C LEU A 50 -10.44 -12.90 5.90
N ASP A 51 -10.50 -13.94 6.73
CA ASP A 51 -11.72 -14.28 7.48
C ASP A 51 -11.93 -13.21 8.58
N PRO A 52 -13.08 -12.50 8.60
CA PRO A 52 -13.36 -11.47 9.60
C PRO A 52 -13.43 -11.99 11.05
N SER A 53 -13.65 -13.29 11.24
CA SER A 53 -13.69 -13.92 12.56
C SER A 53 -12.30 -14.18 13.15
N ASP A 54 -11.27 -14.24 12.32
CA ASP A 54 -9.89 -14.35 12.79
C ASP A 54 -9.44 -13.00 13.36
N PRO A 55 -8.94 -12.93 14.61
CA PRO A 55 -8.47 -11.68 15.17
C PRO A 55 -7.15 -11.23 14.50
N PRO A 56 -6.86 -9.92 14.44
CA PRO A 56 -5.55 -9.42 14.03
C PRO A 56 -4.43 -10.04 14.87
N LEU A 57 -3.36 -10.48 14.21
CA LEU A 57 -2.18 -11.00 14.90
C LEU A 57 -1.31 -9.83 15.39
N PRO A 58 -1.05 -9.72 16.70
CA PRO A 58 -0.26 -8.62 17.22
C PRO A 58 1.22 -8.77 16.87
N ILE A 59 1.86 -7.68 16.44
CA ILE A 59 3.31 -7.65 16.20
C ILE A 59 4.05 -7.41 17.53
N ARG A 60 4.24 -8.51 18.26
CA ARG A 60 4.73 -8.48 19.65
C ARG A 60 6.18 -8.01 19.75
N ALA A 61 7.04 -8.41 18.82
CA ALA A 61 8.44 -8.02 18.78
C ALA A 61 8.58 -6.53 18.39
N PRO A 62 9.05 -5.65 19.30
CA PRO A 62 9.19 -4.22 19.02
C PRO A 62 10.04 -3.90 17.77
N GLU A 63 11.08 -4.68 17.52
CA GLU A 63 12.03 -4.53 16.43
C GLU A 63 11.42 -4.74 15.03
N PHE A 64 10.33 -5.50 14.93
CA PHE A 64 9.62 -5.73 13.67
C PHE A 64 8.39 -4.86 13.52
N ARG A 65 8.01 -4.12 14.57
CA ARG A 65 6.70 -3.48 14.63
C ARG A 65 6.49 -2.43 13.54
N ALA A 66 7.51 -1.63 13.23
CA ALA A 66 7.47 -0.65 12.14
C ALA A 66 7.74 -1.27 10.75
N LYS A 67 8.29 -2.49 10.71
CA LYS A 67 8.59 -3.22 9.47
C LYS A 67 7.39 -4.04 8.98
N ASP A 68 6.60 -4.57 9.90
CA ASP A 68 5.56 -5.53 9.56
C ASP A 68 4.17 -4.91 9.63
N GLU A 69 4.00 -3.75 10.28
CA GLU A 69 2.74 -3.01 10.38
C GLU A 69 2.99 -1.52 10.67
N ASP A 70 1.94 -0.70 10.63
CA ASP A 70 1.89 0.56 11.33
C ASP A 70 1.94 0.33 12.86
N PRO A 71 2.95 0.89 13.57
CA PRO A 71 3.09 0.70 15.00
C PRO A 71 1.86 1.05 15.84
N VAL A 72 1.02 2.00 15.40
CA VAL A 72 -0.22 2.39 16.08
C VAL A 72 -1.23 1.24 16.07
N TYR A 73 -1.24 0.43 15.01
CA TYR A 73 -2.22 -0.65 14.78
C TYR A 73 -1.69 -2.05 15.10
N ALA A 74 -0.41 -2.18 15.45
CA ALA A 74 0.25 -3.45 15.74
C ALA A 74 -0.37 -4.27 16.89
N PHE A 75 -1.23 -3.67 17.72
CA PHE A 75 -1.98 -4.34 18.79
C PHE A 75 -3.49 -4.07 18.72
N HIS A 76 -3.97 -3.54 17.60
CA HIS A 76 -5.37 -3.19 17.47
C HIS A 76 -6.23 -4.45 17.51
N LYS A 77 -7.36 -4.37 18.24
CA LYS A 77 -8.26 -5.53 18.44
C LYS A 77 -9.04 -5.91 17.17
N ASN A 78 -9.26 -4.92 16.29
CA ASN A 78 -10.01 -5.05 15.05
C ASN A 78 -9.04 -4.92 13.87
N HIS A 79 -9.38 -5.52 12.72
CA HIS A 79 -8.60 -5.32 11.50
C HIS A 79 -8.72 -3.88 11.03
N VAL A 80 -7.57 -3.23 10.85
CA VAL A 80 -7.48 -1.86 10.31
C VAL A 80 -6.60 -1.88 9.08
N SER A 81 -7.11 -1.28 8.01
CA SER A 81 -6.41 -1.12 6.74
C SER A 81 -5.92 0.32 6.57
N ALA A 82 -4.81 0.47 5.86
CA ALA A 82 -4.34 1.76 5.40
C ALA A 82 -5.03 2.14 4.09
N TRP A 83 -5.63 3.33 4.06
CA TRP A 83 -6.34 3.98 2.95
C TRP A 83 -7.59 3.27 2.44
N VAL A 84 -7.54 1.99 2.14
CA VAL A 84 -8.64 1.25 1.51
C VAL A 84 -8.93 -0.04 2.27
N GLY A 85 -10.21 -0.35 2.41
CA GLY A 85 -10.68 -1.66 2.86
C GLY A 85 -11.90 -2.06 2.05
N ALA A 86 -12.12 -3.35 1.92
CA ALA A 86 -13.31 -3.87 1.24
C ALA A 86 -13.86 -5.10 1.97
N VAL A 87 -15.14 -5.38 1.75
CA VAL A 87 -15.79 -6.60 2.26
C VAL A 87 -16.48 -7.33 1.13
N GLU A 88 -16.49 -8.65 1.23
CA GLU A 88 -17.29 -9.52 0.37
C GLU A 88 -18.51 -10.00 1.15
N LEU A 89 -19.71 -9.73 0.63
CA LEU A 89 -20.97 -10.22 1.20
C LEU A 89 -21.45 -11.52 0.51
N GLY A 90 -21.12 -11.66 -0.79
CA GLY A 90 -21.53 -12.74 -1.67
C GLY A 90 -20.60 -12.84 -2.88
N GLU A 91 -20.84 -13.82 -3.75
CA GLU A 91 -20.12 -13.93 -5.02
C GLU A 91 -20.33 -12.66 -5.86
N ASP A 92 -19.24 -12.02 -6.28
CA ASP A 92 -19.22 -10.73 -6.99
C ASP A 92 -19.93 -9.57 -6.28
N ASP A 93 -20.09 -9.67 -4.96
CA ASP A 93 -20.72 -8.63 -4.14
C ASP A 93 -19.71 -8.05 -3.15
N ILE A 94 -18.89 -7.12 -3.67
CA ILE A 94 -17.85 -6.40 -2.95
C ILE A 94 -18.32 -4.99 -2.63
N ILE A 95 -18.16 -4.57 -1.37
CA ILE A 95 -18.28 -3.18 -0.96
C ILE A 95 -16.89 -2.65 -0.64
N LEU A 96 -16.46 -1.62 -1.34
CA LEU A 96 -15.17 -0.95 -1.15
C LEU A 96 -15.38 0.42 -0.50
N LEU A 97 -14.55 0.72 0.50
CA LEU A 97 -14.37 2.07 1.06
C LEU A 97 -12.90 2.44 0.92
N GLY A 98 -12.61 3.50 0.17
CA GLY A 98 -11.25 3.94 -0.15
C GLY A 98 -11.07 5.42 0.11
N SER A 99 -10.04 5.78 0.86
CA SER A 99 -9.66 7.17 1.11
C SER A 99 -9.07 7.81 -0.16
N LEU A 100 -9.48 9.04 -0.46
CA LEU A 100 -8.89 9.91 -1.49
C LEU A 100 -8.05 11.03 -0.85
N GLY A 101 -7.71 10.90 0.43
CA GLY A 101 -6.84 11.82 1.16
C GLY A 101 -5.68 11.06 1.78
N LEU A 102 -4.77 11.77 2.44
CA LEU A 102 -3.68 11.12 3.17
C LEU A 102 -4.12 10.70 4.57
N GLY A 103 -3.52 9.65 5.12
CA GLY A 103 -3.77 9.18 6.49
C GLY A 103 -5.18 8.65 6.75
N GLY A 104 -5.89 8.19 5.72
CA GLY A 104 -7.16 7.49 5.88
C GLY A 104 -6.96 6.05 6.36
N ARG A 105 -7.87 5.57 7.20
CA ARG A 105 -7.93 4.20 7.72
C ARG A 105 -9.32 3.61 7.53
N VAL A 106 -9.36 2.31 7.30
CA VAL A 106 -10.62 1.54 7.22
C VAL A 106 -10.58 0.41 8.21
N GLU A 107 -11.44 0.47 9.23
CA GLU A 107 -11.59 -0.55 10.26
C GLU A 107 -12.86 -1.36 10.03
N LEU A 108 -12.78 -2.68 10.17
CA LEU A 108 -13.96 -3.54 10.26
C LEU A 108 -14.30 -3.79 11.75
N ASP A 109 -15.48 -3.31 12.18
CA ASP A 109 -16.01 -3.53 13.53
C ASP A 109 -17.39 -4.20 13.44
N GLY A 110 -17.41 -5.52 13.57
CA GLY A 110 -18.61 -6.33 13.38
C GLY A 110 -19.16 -6.21 11.96
N THR A 111 -20.33 -5.61 11.81
CA THR A 111 -20.98 -5.35 10.51
C THR A 111 -20.82 -3.91 10.05
N THR A 112 -19.83 -3.16 10.56
CA THR A 112 -19.60 -1.76 10.16
C THR A 112 -18.20 -1.59 9.60
N LEU A 113 -18.09 -1.05 8.39
CA LEU A 113 -16.84 -0.51 7.86
C LEU A 113 -16.72 0.96 8.27
N LYS A 114 -15.73 1.26 9.11
CA LYS A 114 -15.46 2.60 9.63
C LYS A 114 -14.28 3.20 8.90
N GLY A 115 -14.52 4.24 8.11
CA GLY A 115 -13.50 5.09 7.52
C GLY A 115 -13.21 6.28 8.43
N PHE A 116 -11.94 6.55 8.74
CA PHE A 116 -11.54 7.75 9.48
C PHE A 116 -10.18 8.28 9.04
N TYR A 117 -9.95 9.58 9.23
CA TYR A 117 -8.66 10.22 8.96
C TYR A 117 -7.90 10.50 10.25
N GLU A 118 -6.61 10.13 10.26
CA GLU A 118 -5.71 10.38 11.40
C GLU A 118 -5.02 11.75 11.33
N VAL A 119 -5.05 12.38 10.16
CA VAL A 119 -4.35 13.64 9.89
C VAL A 119 -5.32 14.72 9.45
N VAL A 120 -4.97 15.97 9.79
CA VAL A 120 -5.62 17.13 9.21
C VAL A 120 -5.07 17.30 7.80
N GLN A 121 -5.96 17.30 6.81
CA GLN A 121 -5.56 17.53 5.41
C GLN A 121 -5.00 18.94 5.25
N THR A 122 -3.94 19.07 4.45
CA THR A 122 -3.31 20.35 4.13
C THR A 122 -3.23 20.55 2.63
N GLY A 123 -3.08 21.80 2.19
CA GLY A 123 -3.03 22.14 0.77
C GLY A 123 -4.37 21.92 0.07
N ASN A 124 -4.35 21.23 -1.07
CA ASN A 124 -5.52 20.93 -1.91
C ASN A 124 -6.20 19.60 -1.55
N LEU A 125 -5.78 18.94 -0.47
CA LEU A 125 -6.36 17.68 -0.02
C LEU A 125 -7.56 17.92 0.88
N SER A 126 -8.52 17.00 0.80
CA SER A 126 -9.80 17.02 1.50
C SER A 126 -10.08 15.64 2.10
N ASN A 127 -10.95 15.59 3.11
CA ASN A 127 -11.39 14.34 3.74
C ASN A 127 -12.44 13.65 2.86
N GLU A 128 -12.04 13.19 1.68
CA GLU A 128 -12.89 12.55 0.68
C GLU A 128 -12.71 11.04 0.66
N TRP A 129 -13.81 10.31 0.69
CA TRP A 129 -13.85 8.86 0.53
C TRP A 129 -14.54 8.51 -0.78
N PHE A 130 -14.09 7.44 -1.41
CA PHE A 130 -14.79 6.74 -2.46
C PHE A 130 -15.47 5.51 -1.85
N ALA A 131 -16.77 5.36 -2.08
CA ALA A 131 -17.51 4.14 -1.75
C ALA A 131 -18.20 3.58 -3.00
N ALA A 132 -18.14 2.26 -3.17
CA ALA A 132 -18.79 1.56 -4.26
C ALA A 132 -19.15 0.13 -3.88
N ARG A 133 -20.15 -0.43 -4.59
CA ARG A 133 -20.52 -1.83 -4.53
C ARG A 133 -20.54 -2.45 -5.93
N GLY A 134 -20.08 -3.68 -6.08
CA GLY A 134 -20.03 -4.39 -7.36
C GLY A 134 -19.05 -5.56 -7.33
N ASN A 135 -18.64 -6.04 -8.50
CA ASN A 135 -17.57 -7.05 -8.58
C ASN A 135 -16.22 -6.45 -8.16
N GLU A 136 -15.28 -7.33 -7.79
CA GLU A 136 -13.97 -6.96 -7.22
C GLU A 136 -13.17 -6.04 -8.17
N ASP A 137 -12.93 -6.49 -9.40
CA ASP A 137 -12.10 -5.75 -10.36
C ASP A 137 -12.65 -4.35 -10.64
N ASP A 138 -13.97 -4.20 -10.78
CA ASP A 138 -14.59 -2.91 -11.11
C ASP A 138 -14.49 -1.90 -9.98
N VAL A 139 -14.74 -2.30 -8.72
CA VAL A 139 -14.71 -1.36 -7.59
C VAL A 139 -13.28 -0.91 -7.31
N PHE A 140 -12.29 -1.81 -7.41
CA PHE A 140 -10.88 -1.47 -7.26
C PHE A 140 -10.37 -0.61 -8.43
N ALA A 141 -10.72 -0.94 -9.68
CA ALA A 141 -10.33 -0.14 -10.84
C ALA A 141 -10.89 1.29 -10.77
N LYS A 142 -12.15 1.45 -10.33
CA LYS A 142 -12.75 2.77 -10.10
C LYS A 142 -12.00 3.54 -9.02
N TYR A 143 -11.70 2.92 -7.88
CA TYR A 143 -10.91 3.55 -6.81
C TYR A 143 -9.55 4.03 -7.33
N ILE A 144 -8.83 3.17 -8.06
CA ILE A 144 -7.54 3.50 -8.68
C ILE A 144 -7.69 4.71 -9.62
N SER A 145 -8.73 4.76 -10.46
CA SER A 145 -8.93 5.89 -11.38
C SER A 145 -9.07 7.24 -10.66
N PHE A 146 -9.70 7.27 -9.48
CA PHE A 146 -9.76 8.47 -8.65
C PHE A 146 -8.40 8.84 -8.06
N LEU A 147 -7.63 7.85 -7.60
CA LEU A 147 -6.26 8.08 -7.13
C LEU A 147 -5.37 8.64 -8.24
N GLU A 148 -5.43 8.06 -9.44
CA GLU A 148 -4.66 8.52 -10.60
C GLU A 148 -5.04 9.95 -11.00
N SER A 149 -6.32 10.29 -10.97
CA SER A 149 -6.77 11.66 -11.24
C SER A 149 -6.29 12.67 -10.18
N LYS A 150 -6.11 12.25 -8.93
CA LYS A 150 -5.79 13.13 -7.81
C LYS A 150 -4.29 13.25 -7.53
N PHE A 151 -3.55 12.15 -7.64
CA PHE A 151 -2.12 12.05 -7.32
C PHE A 151 -1.23 11.86 -8.56
N GLY A 152 -1.83 11.66 -9.73
CA GLY A 152 -1.11 11.33 -10.96
C GLY A 152 -0.71 9.86 -11.04
N LYS A 153 -0.22 9.47 -12.21
CA LYS A 153 0.39 8.15 -12.46
C LYS A 153 1.91 8.23 -12.37
N THR A 154 2.56 7.08 -12.31
CA THR A 154 4.00 6.98 -12.55
C THR A 154 4.40 7.65 -13.87
N ARG A 155 5.59 8.25 -13.91
CA ARG A 155 6.16 8.87 -15.13
C ARG A 155 6.56 7.84 -16.19
N PHE A 156 6.58 6.55 -15.85
CA PHE A 156 7.04 5.49 -16.73
C PHE A 156 5.85 4.78 -17.38
N GLU A 157 5.72 4.89 -18.70
CA GLU A 157 4.72 4.11 -19.46
C GLU A 157 5.03 2.61 -19.46
N LYS A 158 6.31 2.26 -19.49
CA LYS A 158 6.81 0.88 -19.40
C LYS A 158 7.84 0.80 -18.27
N PRO A 159 7.64 -0.05 -17.25
CA PRO A 159 8.64 -0.26 -16.23
C PRO A 159 9.97 -0.77 -16.85
N PRO A 160 11.14 -0.25 -16.44
CA PRO A 160 12.42 -0.74 -16.93
C PRO A 160 12.70 -2.16 -16.43
N ARG A 161 13.40 -2.95 -17.24
CA ARG A 161 13.91 -4.27 -16.87
C ARG A 161 15.19 -4.08 -16.08
N VAL A 162 15.15 -4.35 -14.78
CA VAL A 162 16.25 -4.04 -13.86
C VAL A 162 16.97 -5.31 -13.42
N TRP A 163 18.28 -5.35 -13.58
CA TRP A 163 19.14 -6.26 -12.81
C TRP A 163 19.45 -5.61 -11.47
N CYS A 164 19.25 -6.31 -10.36
CA CYS A 164 19.46 -5.81 -9.01
C CYS A 164 20.48 -6.67 -8.26
N SER A 165 21.48 -6.04 -7.63
CA SER A 165 22.52 -6.78 -6.91
C SER A 165 22.04 -7.45 -5.63
N TRP A 166 20.96 -6.97 -5.01
CA TRP A 166 20.55 -7.37 -3.66
C TRP A 166 20.23 -8.86 -3.53
N TYR A 167 19.37 -9.40 -4.40
CA TYR A 167 18.82 -10.75 -4.27
C TYR A 167 19.79 -11.88 -4.68
N SER A 168 21.08 -11.57 -4.83
CA SER A 168 22.14 -12.55 -5.04
C SER A 168 23.38 -12.26 -4.20
N LEU A 169 23.80 -11.00 -4.12
CA LEU A 169 25.04 -10.59 -3.45
C LEU A 169 24.80 -10.00 -2.07
N LEU A 170 23.56 -9.57 -1.76
CA LEU A 170 23.24 -8.80 -0.55
C LEU A 170 24.23 -7.63 -0.40
N LYS A 171 24.78 -7.43 0.81
CA LYS A 171 25.77 -6.38 1.11
C LYS A 171 27.19 -6.72 0.64
N TRP A 172 27.41 -7.94 0.12
CA TRP A 172 28.74 -8.45 -0.24
C TRP A 172 29.16 -8.04 -1.66
N ILE A 173 28.88 -6.78 -2.00
CA ILE A 173 29.25 -6.16 -3.28
C ILE A 173 30.56 -5.39 -3.17
N ASN A 174 31.30 -5.34 -4.29
CA ASN A 174 32.49 -4.53 -4.51
C ASN A 174 32.64 -4.26 -6.02
N GLU A 175 33.53 -3.34 -6.40
CA GLU A 175 33.80 -2.99 -7.80
C GLU A 175 34.05 -4.23 -8.70
N PRO A 176 35.01 -5.15 -8.38
CA PRO A 176 35.25 -6.33 -9.20
C PRO A 176 34.03 -7.27 -9.36
N ALA A 177 33.27 -7.50 -8.28
CA ALA A 177 32.12 -8.40 -8.31
C ALA A 177 31.01 -7.84 -9.20
N LEU A 178 30.74 -6.54 -9.11
CA LEU A 178 29.73 -5.89 -9.94
C LEU A 178 30.18 -5.77 -11.39
N ALA A 179 31.45 -5.46 -11.67
CA ALA A 179 31.98 -5.46 -13.03
C ALA A 179 31.87 -6.84 -13.68
N LYS A 180 32.18 -7.91 -12.92
CA LYS A 180 31.99 -9.28 -13.38
C LYS A 180 30.52 -9.60 -13.64
N ALA A 181 29.61 -9.18 -12.77
CA ALA A 181 28.18 -9.38 -12.97
C ALA A 181 27.69 -8.66 -14.23
N LEU A 182 28.04 -7.38 -14.40
CA LEU A 182 27.70 -6.55 -15.55
C LEU A 182 28.17 -7.18 -16.86
N HIS A 183 29.45 -7.55 -16.96
CA HIS A 183 29.97 -8.26 -18.14
C HIS A 183 29.30 -9.62 -18.36
N GLY A 184 28.91 -10.30 -17.27
CA GLY A 184 28.23 -11.58 -17.30
C GLY A 184 26.80 -11.51 -17.87
N LEU A 185 26.15 -10.34 -17.83
CA LEU A 185 24.82 -10.15 -18.40
C LEU A 185 24.80 -10.29 -19.92
N LYS A 186 25.91 -9.97 -20.60
CA LYS A 186 26.02 -10.03 -22.08
C LYS A 186 24.84 -9.31 -22.75
N ASP A 187 24.14 -9.99 -23.65
CA ASP A 187 23.00 -9.47 -24.42
C ASP A 187 21.65 -9.72 -23.74
N LEU A 188 21.64 -10.05 -22.44
CA LEU A 188 20.38 -10.14 -21.70
C LEU A 188 19.67 -8.79 -21.71
N PRO A 189 18.34 -8.80 -21.84
CA PRO A 189 17.61 -7.60 -22.21
C PRO A 189 17.27 -6.76 -20.96
N PHE A 190 18.29 -6.29 -20.23
CA PHE A 190 18.14 -5.37 -19.11
C PHE A 190 18.30 -3.92 -19.58
N ASP A 191 17.48 -3.02 -19.04
CA ASP A 191 17.54 -1.58 -19.29
C ASP A 191 18.37 -0.86 -18.23
N VAL A 192 18.45 -1.44 -17.03
CA VAL A 192 19.11 -0.83 -15.86
C VAL A 192 19.94 -1.88 -15.11
N PHE A 193 21.17 -1.52 -14.77
CA PHE A 193 22.01 -2.22 -13.80
C PHE A 193 21.96 -1.47 -12.46
N GLN A 194 21.17 -1.95 -11.51
CA GLN A 194 20.99 -1.33 -10.20
C GLN A 194 21.98 -1.90 -9.18
N VAL A 195 22.82 -1.01 -8.64
CA VAL A 195 23.64 -1.28 -7.45
C VAL A 195 22.81 -0.99 -6.20
N ASP A 196 22.57 -2.02 -5.40
CA ASP A 196 21.77 -1.96 -4.17
C ASP A 196 22.65 -1.75 -2.91
N ASP A 197 22.07 -1.88 -1.71
CA ASP A 197 22.73 -1.70 -0.41
C ASP A 197 24.05 -2.47 -0.31
N GLY A 198 25.12 -1.75 0.07
CA GLY A 198 26.45 -2.29 0.35
C GLY A 198 27.60 -1.48 -0.25
N TRP A 199 27.33 -0.48 -1.08
CA TRP A 199 28.33 0.43 -1.65
C TRP A 199 28.66 1.61 -0.74
N GLN A 200 27.66 2.05 0.03
CA GLN A 200 27.78 3.20 0.91
C GLN A 200 28.64 2.90 2.14
N ASP A 201 29.18 3.94 2.74
CA ASP A 201 29.93 3.87 4.00
C ASP A 201 29.03 3.47 5.17
N ASN A 202 27.93 4.19 5.37
CA ASN A 202 26.94 3.84 6.39
C ASN A 202 25.53 4.37 6.04
N SER A 203 24.51 3.91 6.75
CA SER A 203 23.14 4.47 6.61
C SER A 203 23.14 5.95 6.99
N GLY A 204 22.73 6.81 6.06
CA GLY A 204 22.80 8.27 6.22
C GLY A 204 24.13 8.90 5.81
N HIS A 205 25.14 8.11 5.45
CA HIS A 205 26.41 8.57 4.88
C HIS A 205 26.61 7.93 3.49
N TRP A 206 26.04 8.59 2.48
CA TRP A 206 25.92 8.08 1.11
C TRP A 206 27.16 8.33 0.26
N GLU A 207 28.33 8.06 0.83
CA GLU A 207 29.62 8.10 0.15
C GLU A 207 30.13 6.67 -0.10
N PRO A 208 30.89 6.41 -1.17
CA PRO A 208 31.45 5.09 -1.45
C PRO A 208 32.39 4.64 -0.33
N ASN A 209 32.23 3.40 0.12
CA ASN A 209 33.14 2.78 1.08
C ASN A 209 34.43 2.27 0.42
N SER A 210 35.33 1.69 1.21
CA SER A 210 36.64 1.20 0.74
C SER A 210 36.59 0.10 -0.33
N LYS A 211 35.44 -0.56 -0.53
CA LYS A 211 35.23 -1.56 -1.60
C LYS A 211 34.95 -0.90 -2.97
N PHE A 212 34.76 0.41 -2.97
CA PHE A 212 34.47 1.27 -4.12
C PHE A 212 35.44 2.46 -4.15
N SER A 213 36.75 2.19 -4.08
CA SER A 213 37.78 3.23 -3.97
C SER A 213 37.89 4.14 -5.20
N SER A 214 37.40 3.69 -6.36
CA SER A 214 37.32 4.52 -7.57
C SER A 214 36.15 5.51 -7.49
N GLY A 215 35.20 5.27 -6.58
CA GLY A 215 33.99 6.05 -6.37
C GLY A 215 32.85 5.63 -7.31
N MET A 216 31.61 5.91 -6.90
CA MET A 216 30.41 5.48 -7.65
C MET A 216 30.31 6.13 -9.03
N SER A 217 30.75 7.37 -9.20
CA SER A 217 30.76 8.06 -10.51
C SER A 217 31.74 7.44 -11.50
N ALA A 218 32.82 6.80 -11.04
CA ALA A 218 33.74 6.09 -11.92
C ALA A 218 33.22 4.70 -12.30
N PHE A 219 32.32 4.13 -11.49
CA PHE A 219 31.67 2.85 -11.78
C PHE A 219 30.47 2.98 -12.75
N ALA A 220 29.75 4.11 -12.69
CA ALA A 220 28.58 4.40 -13.51
C ALA A 220 28.93 4.70 -14.97
#